data_AF-A0AAN7ECH1-F1
#
_entry.id   AF-A0AAN7ECH1-F1
#
_cell.length_a   1.000
_cell.length_b   1.000
_cell.length_c   1.000
_cell.angle_alpha   90.00
_cell.angle_beta   90.00
_cell.angle_gamma   90.00
#
_symmetry.space_group_name_H-M   'P 1'
#
loop_
_entity.id
_entity.type
_entity.pdbx_description
1 polymer ?
#
loop_
_entity_poly.entity_id
_entity_poly.type
_entity_poly.pdbx_seq_one_letter_code
_entity_poly.pdbx_strand_id
1 'polypeptide(L)'
;MAEVKLIATSESLFSARVEWALKLNDVQYEFIEEDLMNKSPLLLKYNPVHKKVLETWKNKPLLPEDPYERSMARFWAKSNDEKNLIEGKKHFGGEQMGFLDLVVGWVAHWLNTMEEAGGMKLLDAERFPSLHEWAQNFIEIPVIKESIPPRQKLVH
;
A
#
# COMPACT_ATOMS: atom_id res chain seq x y z
N MET A 1 -23.77 12.50 -2.47
CA MET A 1 -23.37 11.25 -1.80
C MET A 1 -22.30 10.61 -2.66
N ALA A 2 -21.17 10.18 -2.10
CA ALA A 2 -20.13 9.51 -2.89
C ALA A 2 -20.67 8.17 -3.42
N GLU A 3 -20.34 7.85 -4.68
CA GLU A 3 -20.73 6.58 -5.30
C GLU A 3 -19.92 5.40 -4.75
N VAL A 4 -18.69 5.68 -4.31
CA VAL A 4 -17.75 4.69 -3.75
C VAL A 4 -17.82 4.72 -2.22
N LYS A 5 -17.92 3.53 -1.60
CA LYS A 5 -17.85 3.35 -0.14
C LYS A 5 -16.66 2.46 0.19
N LEU A 6 -15.75 2.95 1.01
CA LEU A 6 -14.62 2.19 1.54
C LEU A 6 -14.98 1.71 2.95
N ILE A 7 -15.33 0.42 3.08
CA ILE A 7 -15.59 -0.24 4.35
C ILE A 7 -14.26 -0.77 4.85
N ALA A 8 -13.65 -0.10 5.83
CA ALA A 8 -12.23 -0.30 6.18
C ALA A 8 -11.96 0.03 7.64
N THR A 9 -10.80 -0.40 8.16
CA THR A 9 -10.29 0.12 9.43
C THR A 9 -9.05 0.96 9.19
N SER A 10 -8.96 2.11 9.86
CA SER A 10 -7.82 3.02 9.80
C SER A 10 -6.52 2.41 10.32
N GLU A 11 -6.61 1.31 11.07
CA GLU A 11 -5.44 0.60 11.62
C GLU A 11 -4.87 -0.47 10.67
N SER A 12 -5.57 -0.78 9.57
CA SER A 12 -5.16 -1.83 8.64
C SER A 12 -4.31 -1.30 7.49
N LEU A 13 -3.09 -1.81 7.37
CA LEU A 13 -2.21 -1.52 6.23
C LEU A 13 -2.82 -1.91 4.89
N PHE A 14 -3.70 -2.92 4.84
CA PHE A 14 -4.41 -3.28 3.61
C PHE A 14 -5.46 -2.23 3.25
N SER A 15 -6.14 -1.67 4.25
CA SER A 15 -7.11 -0.59 4.05
C SER A 15 -6.43 0.69 3.57
N ALA A 16 -5.26 1.01 4.14
CA ALA A 16 -4.45 2.16 3.73
C ALA A 16 -4.08 2.12 2.24
N ARG A 17 -3.77 0.94 1.68
CA ARG A 17 -3.46 0.78 0.23
C ARG A 17 -4.62 1.20 -0.67
N VAL A 18 -5.84 0.80 -0.29
CA VAL A 18 -7.06 1.15 -1.03
C VAL A 18 -7.35 2.63 -0.91
N GLU A 19 -7.16 3.18 0.29
CA GLU A 19 -7.34 4.61 0.53
C GLU A 19 -6.34 5.45 -0.27
N TRP A 20 -5.06 5.05 -0.32
CA TRP A 20 -4.04 5.68 -1.16
C TRP A 20 -4.42 5.61 -2.64
N ALA A 21 -4.85 4.44 -3.11
CA ALA A 21 -5.33 4.29 -4.49
C ALA A 21 -6.50 5.23 -4.81
N LEU A 22 -7.47 5.37 -3.89
CA LEU A 22 -8.59 6.31 -4.04
C LEU A 22 -8.11 7.76 -4.14
N LYS A 23 -7.29 8.19 -3.18
CA LYS A 23 -6.76 9.56 -3.10
C LYS A 23 -5.87 9.93 -4.29
N LEU A 24 -4.97 9.03 -4.71
CA LEU A 24 -4.06 9.26 -5.85
C LEU A 24 -4.81 9.33 -7.18
N ASN A 25 -5.98 8.70 -7.29
CA ASN A 25 -6.81 8.75 -8.49
C ASN A 25 -7.91 9.83 -8.41
N ASP A 26 -7.89 10.68 -7.38
CA ASP A 26 -8.89 11.74 -7.12
C ASP A 26 -10.34 11.20 -7.13
N VAL A 27 -10.53 9.98 -6.62
CA VAL A 27 -11.85 9.35 -6.54
C VAL A 27 -12.50 9.73 -5.22
N GLN A 28 -13.69 10.34 -5.30
CA GLN A 28 -14.49 10.66 -4.11
C GLN A 28 -15.07 9.39 -3.49
N TYR A 29 -14.87 9.20 -2.19
CA TYR A 29 -15.36 8.04 -1.45
C TYR A 29 -15.92 8.41 -0.06
N GLU A 30 -16.81 7.57 0.45
CA GLU A 30 -17.26 7.58 1.83
C GLU A 30 -16.48 6.52 2.62
N PHE A 31 -15.72 6.93 3.63
CA PHE A 31 -15.01 6.02 4.53
C PHE A 31 -15.96 5.53 5.64
N ILE A 32 -16.10 4.21 5.76
CA ILE A 32 -16.92 3.55 6.79
C ILE A 32 -15.95 2.77 7.68
N GLU A 33 -15.71 3.29 8.89
CA GLU A 33 -14.85 2.61 9.87
C GLU A 33 -15.47 1.29 10.31
N GLU A 34 -14.66 0.23 10.27
CA GLU A 34 -15.04 -1.12 10.69
C GLU A 34 -14.31 -1.57 11.94
N ASP A 35 -15.09 -2.17 12.85
CA ASP A 35 -14.57 -2.88 14.01
C ASP A 35 -14.25 -4.33 13.60
N LEU A 36 -12.95 -4.68 13.65
CA LEU A 36 -12.49 -6.04 13.34
C LEU A 36 -12.83 -7.05 14.44
N MET A 37 -13.06 -6.60 15.67
CA MET A 37 -13.51 -7.41 16.80
C MET A 37 -15.01 -7.68 16.71
N ASN A 38 -15.79 -6.68 16.29
CA ASN A 38 -17.25 -6.77 16.13
C ASN A 38 -17.69 -6.42 14.70
N LYS A 39 -17.51 -7.38 13.79
CA LYS A 39 -17.76 -7.21 12.35
C LYS A 39 -19.18 -6.76 12.05
N SER A 40 -19.34 -5.67 11.28
CA SER A 40 -20.67 -5.17 10.94
C SER A 40 -21.47 -6.15 10.03
N PRO A 41 -22.82 -6.08 10.07
CA PRO A 41 -23.66 -6.78 9.11
C PRO A 41 -23.39 -6.40 7.65
N LEU A 42 -22.89 -5.19 7.37
CA LEU A 42 -22.53 -4.74 6.03
C LEU A 42 -21.29 -5.49 5.52
N LEU A 43 -20.26 -5.63 6.35
CA LEU A 43 -19.06 -6.41 6.01
C LEU A 43 -19.41 -7.87 5.71
N LEU A 44 -20.28 -8.47 6.53
CA LEU A 44 -20.73 -9.84 6.34
C LEU A 44 -21.61 -10.01 5.08
N LYS A 45 -22.39 -8.99 4.73
CA LYS A 45 -23.19 -8.96 3.49
C LYS A 45 -22.30 -8.91 2.25
N TYR A 46 -21.28 -8.05 2.24
CA TYR A 46 -20.43 -7.84 1.07
C TYR A 46 -19.30 -8.87 0.94
N ASN A 47 -18.78 -9.41 2.04
CA ASN A 47 -17.76 -10.45 2.03
C ASN A 47 -18.12 -11.64 2.94
N PRO A 48 -19.11 -12.46 2.56
CA PRO A 48 -19.55 -13.59 3.38
C PRO A 48 -18.48 -14.69 3.49
N VAL A 49 -17.59 -14.81 2.50
CA VAL A 49 -16.58 -15.89 2.40
C VAL A 49 -15.38 -15.61 3.30
N HIS A 50 -14.72 -14.46 3.13
CA HIS A 50 -13.50 -14.15 3.87
C HIS A 50 -13.75 -13.31 5.12
N LYS A 51 -14.91 -12.63 5.22
CA LYS A 51 -15.28 -11.77 6.36
C LYS A 51 -14.17 -10.76 6.69
N LYS A 52 -13.53 -10.23 5.64
CA LYS A 52 -12.44 -9.25 5.66
C LYS A 52 -12.81 -8.08 4.76
N VAL A 53 -12.20 -6.92 4.97
CA VAL A 53 -12.35 -5.77 4.07
C VAL A 53 -11.85 -6.17 2.67
N LEU A 54 -12.69 -6.02 1.65
CA LEU A 54 -12.37 -6.38 0.27
C LEU A 54 -12.32 -5.16 -0.64
N GLU A 55 -11.36 -5.19 -1.54
CA GLU A 55 -11.08 -4.20 -2.57
C GLU A 55 -11.99 -4.47 -3.77
N THR A 56 -12.96 -3.59 -4.04
CA THR A 56 -13.66 -3.62 -5.33
C THR A 56 -13.47 -2.28 -6.02
N TRP A 57 -12.71 -2.30 -7.11
CA TRP A 57 -12.37 -1.13 -7.92
C TRP A 57 -12.77 -1.37 -9.37
N LYS A 58 -13.51 -0.43 -9.99
CA LYS A 58 -13.99 -0.56 -11.38
C LYS A 58 -13.56 0.56 -12.33
N ASN A 59 -13.04 1.70 -11.84
CA ASN A 59 -12.92 2.91 -12.65
C ASN A 59 -11.50 3.23 -13.19
N LYS A 60 -10.45 2.49 -12.79
CA LYS A 60 -9.07 2.61 -13.34
C LYS A 60 -8.18 1.40 -12.99
N PRO A 61 -7.53 0.69 -13.92
CA PRO A 61 -6.71 -0.46 -13.55
C PRO A 61 -5.51 -0.02 -12.70
N LEU A 62 -5.41 -0.49 -11.45
CA LEU A 62 -4.19 -0.32 -10.63
C LEU A 62 -3.03 -1.12 -11.19
N LEU A 63 -3.34 -2.23 -11.85
CA LEU A 63 -2.38 -3.08 -12.52
C LEU A 63 -2.10 -2.53 -13.94
N PRO A 64 -0.88 -2.73 -14.46
CA PRO A 64 -0.58 -2.45 -15.86
C PRO A 64 -1.61 -3.06 -16.82
N GLU A 65 -1.91 -2.31 -17.89
CA GLU A 65 -2.80 -2.77 -18.96
C GLU A 65 -2.18 -3.92 -19.74
N ASP A 66 -0.86 -3.89 -19.91
CA ASP A 66 -0.12 -4.97 -20.56
C ASP A 66 -0.16 -6.28 -19.73
N PRO A 67 -0.54 -7.43 -20.33
CA PRO A 67 -0.63 -8.70 -19.62
C PRO A 67 0.69 -9.21 -19.03
N TYR A 68 1.82 -8.90 -19.67
CA TYR A 68 3.14 -9.29 -19.18
C TYR A 68 3.53 -8.42 -17.98
N GLU A 69 3.44 -7.10 -18.09
CA GLU A 69 3.69 -6.18 -16.98
C GLU A 69 2.76 -6.46 -15.78
N ARG A 70 1.50 -6.81 -16.04
CA ARG A 70 0.56 -7.25 -15.01
C ARG A 70 0.99 -8.54 -14.32
N SER A 71 1.46 -9.51 -15.09
CA SER A 71 1.96 -10.78 -14.55
C SER A 71 3.24 -10.59 -13.75
N MET A 72 4.12 -9.70 -14.20
CA MET A 72 5.34 -9.31 -13.50
C MET A 72 5.02 -8.58 -12.20
N ALA A 73 4.10 -7.61 -12.20
CA ALA A 73 3.66 -6.92 -10.98
C ALA A 73 3.10 -7.89 -9.92
N ARG A 74 2.31 -8.89 -10.35
CA ARG A 74 1.77 -9.94 -9.47
C ARG A 74 2.85 -10.90 -8.96
N PHE A 75 3.79 -11.27 -9.83
CA PHE A 75 4.88 -12.16 -9.47
C PHE A 75 5.79 -11.51 -8.43
N TRP A 76 6.19 -10.25 -8.64
CA TRP A 76 7.08 -9.53 -7.75
C TRP A 76 6.45 -9.16 -6.41
N ALA A 77 5.17 -8.81 -6.41
CA ALA A 77 4.39 -8.69 -5.16
C ALA A 77 4.39 -9.99 -4.32
N LYS A 78 4.74 -11.13 -4.92
CA LYS A 78 4.83 -12.44 -4.26
C LYS A 78 6.28 -12.89 -4.00
N SER A 79 7.29 -12.38 -4.71
CA SER A 79 8.62 -13.03 -4.79
C SER A 79 9.78 -12.28 -4.13
N ASN A 80 9.59 -11.12 -3.50
CA ASN A 80 10.63 -10.40 -2.72
C ASN A 80 11.94 -10.01 -3.47
N ASP A 81 12.10 -10.30 -4.77
CA ASP A 81 13.27 -9.88 -5.57
C ASP A 81 12.98 -8.53 -6.27
N GLU A 82 12.75 -7.52 -5.44
CA GLU A 82 12.26 -6.21 -5.86
C GLU A 82 13.38 -5.25 -6.32
N LYS A 83 14.63 -5.63 -6.08
CA LYS A 83 15.81 -4.76 -6.13
C LYS A 83 16.12 -4.20 -7.53
N ASN A 84 15.89 -4.99 -8.58
CA ASN A 84 16.18 -4.58 -9.96
C ASN A 84 15.00 -3.82 -10.60
N LEU A 85 13.85 -3.76 -9.93
CA LEU A 85 12.62 -3.24 -10.55
C LEU A 85 12.53 -1.71 -10.51
N ILE A 86 13.24 -1.10 -9.55
CA ILE A 86 13.26 0.34 -9.30
C ILE A 86 14.49 1.04 -9.86
N GLU A 87 15.47 0.29 -10.37
CA GLU A 87 16.70 0.88 -10.90
C GLU A 87 16.38 1.82 -12.07
N GLY A 88 16.81 3.08 -11.95
CA GLY A 88 16.53 4.12 -12.95
C GLY A 88 15.09 4.64 -12.98
N LYS A 89 14.25 4.31 -11.99
CA LYS A 89 12.84 4.75 -11.93
C LYS A 89 12.54 5.49 -10.64
N LYS A 90 11.62 6.45 -10.73
CA LYS A 90 11.11 7.19 -9.57
C LYS A 90 10.18 6.33 -8.69
N HIS A 91 9.38 5.50 -9.33
CA HIS A 91 8.44 4.56 -8.72
C HIS A 91 8.62 3.19 -9.34
N PHE A 92 8.17 2.13 -8.68
CA PHE A 92 8.11 0.80 -9.30
C PHE A 92 7.22 0.80 -10.55
N GLY A 93 6.20 1.67 -10.57
CA GLY A 93 5.38 1.98 -11.76
C GLY A 93 6.06 2.84 -12.83
N GLY A 94 7.33 3.24 -12.67
CA GLY A 94 8.03 4.15 -13.58
C GLY A 94 7.94 5.61 -13.13
N GLU A 95 7.36 6.48 -13.96
CA GLU A 95 7.19 7.91 -13.67
C GLU A 95 6.05 8.20 -12.71
N GLN A 96 5.04 7.33 -12.68
CA GLN A 96 3.87 7.44 -11.79
C GLN A 96 3.85 6.27 -10.82
N MET A 97 3.23 6.48 -9.66
CA MET A 97 3.08 5.46 -8.65
C MET A 97 2.21 4.31 -9.18
N GLY A 98 2.73 3.09 -9.10
CA GLY A 98 2.06 1.88 -9.59
C GLY A 98 1.54 0.99 -8.45
N PHE A 99 0.90 -0.12 -8.82
CA PHE A 99 0.43 -1.12 -7.87
C PHE A 99 1.53 -1.61 -6.92
N LEU A 100 2.74 -1.86 -7.43
CA LEU A 100 3.82 -2.39 -6.62
C LEU A 100 4.26 -1.36 -5.55
N ASP A 101 4.29 -0.07 -5.87
CA ASP A 101 4.57 0.99 -4.89
C ASP A 101 3.54 0.98 -3.74
N LEU A 102 2.26 0.77 -4.03
CA LEU A 102 1.22 0.65 -2.99
C LEU A 102 1.40 -0.62 -2.14
N VAL A 103 1.78 -1.73 -2.78
CA VAL A 103 1.95 -3.03 -2.11
C VAL A 103 3.18 -3.07 -1.22
N VAL A 104 4.28 -2.45 -1.64
CA VAL A 104 5.56 -2.47 -0.91
C VAL A 104 5.79 -1.21 -0.08
N GLY A 105 5.00 -0.16 -0.28
CA GLY A 105 5.13 1.13 0.41
C GLY A 105 5.07 1.07 1.94
N TRP A 106 4.37 0.08 2.51
CA TRP A 106 4.37 -0.15 3.96
C TRP A 106 5.72 -0.65 4.48
N VAL A 107 6.52 -1.33 3.65
CA VAL A 107 7.89 -1.76 4.00
C VAL A 107 8.76 -0.52 4.22
N ALA A 108 8.64 0.50 3.35
CA ALA A 108 9.34 1.77 3.53
C ALA A 108 8.97 2.46 4.86
N HIS A 109 7.70 2.40 5.26
CA HIS A 109 7.27 2.95 6.55
C HIS A 109 7.87 2.22 7.76
N TRP A 110 7.90 0.88 7.73
CA TRP A 110 8.41 0.07 8.83
C TRP A 110 9.92 -0.12 8.83
N LEU A 111 10.59 0.22 7.73
CA LEU A 111 12.02 0.05 7.54
C LEU A 111 12.82 0.64 8.70
N ASN A 112 12.64 1.92 9.00
CA ASN A 112 13.34 2.59 10.09
C ASN A 112 13.08 1.89 11.44
N THR A 113 11.85 1.42 11.66
CA THR A 113 11.49 0.71 12.88
C THR A 113 12.18 -0.65 12.99
N MET A 114 12.25 -1.39 11.88
CA MET A 114 12.93 -2.69 11.83
C MET A 114 14.45 -2.54 11.95
N GLU A 115 15.02 -1.51 11.34
CA GLU A 115 16.45 -1.20 11.44
C GLU A 115 16.85 -0.83 12.87
N GLU A 116 16.06 0.00 13.55
CA GLU A 116 16.27 0.37 14.95
C GLU A 116 16.07 -0.81 15.91
N ALA A 117 15.01 -1.61 15.74
CA ALA A 117 14.72 -2.73 16.63
C ALA A 117 15.70 -3.90 16.45
N GLY A 118 16.15 -4.14 15.22
CA GLY A 118 17.08 -5.21 14.87
C GLY A 118 18.57 -4.83 14.97
N GLY A 119 18.89 -3.54 15.09
CA GLY A 119 20.26 -3.03 15.09
C GLY A 119 21.02 -3.29 13.78
N MET A 120 20.30 -3.51 12.67
CA MET A 120 20.85 -3.82 11.36
C MET A 120 20.24 -2.90 10.31
N LYS A 121 21.07 -2.31 9.44
CA LYS A 121 20.55 -1.63 8.24
C LYS A 121 20.03 -2.66 7.25
N LEU A 122 18.73 -2.61 6.97
CA LEU A 122 18.03 -3.52 6.05
C LEU A 122 18.09 -2.99 4.61
N LEU A 123 18.00 -1.67 4.43
CA LEU A 123 18.20 -1.00 3.15
C LEU A 123 19.37 -0.04 3.26
N ASP A 124 20.57 -0.59 3.23
CA ASP A 124 21.80 0.18 3.12
C ASP A 124 21.86 0.92 1.78
N ALA A 125 22.04 2.24 1.81
CA ALA A 125 22.19 3.08 0.62
C ALA A 125 23.41 2.69 -0.23
N GLU A 126 24.47 2.14 0.36
CA GLU A 126 25.65 1.66 -0.38
C GLU A 126 25.33 0.39 -1.18
N ARG A 127 24.42 -0.44 -0.66
CA ARG A 127 24.07 -1.72 -1.27
C ARG A 127 22.83 -1.63 -2.17
N PHE A 128 21.89 -0.75 -1.85
CA PHE A 128 20.60 -0.60 -2.51
C PHE A 128 20.19 0.88 -2.67
N PRO A 129 20.97 1.69 -3.41
CA PRO A 129 20.77 3.14 -3.48
C PRO A 129 19.38 3.55 -3.97
N SER A 130 18.91 2.98 -5.10
CA SER A 130 17.61 3.32 -5.70
C SER A 130 16.43 2.93 -4.81
N LEU A 131 16.52 1.79 -4.12
CA LEU A 131 15.47 1.32 -3.23
C LEU A 131 15.44 2.12 -1.92
N HIS A 132 16.62 2.49 -1.41
CA HIS A 132 16.75 3.38 -0.26
C HIS A 132 16.16 4.77 -0.57
N GLU A 133 16.53 5.36 -1.72
CA GLU A 133 16.01 6.65 -2.17
C GLU A 133 14.49 6.60 -2.38
N TRP A 134 13.97 5.57 -3.05
CA TRP A 134 12.53 5.38 -3.21
C TRP A 134 11.81 5.33 -1.85
N ALA A 135 12.34 4.59 -0.88
CA ALA A 135 11.70 4.45 0.43
C ALA A 135 11.59 5.79 1.16
N GLN A 136 12.65 6.61 1.12
CA GLN A 136 12.63 7.97 1.70
C GLN A 136 11.65 8.88 0.97
N ASN A 137 11.61 8.82 -0.36
CA ASN A 137 10.71 9.64 -1.15
C ASN A 137 9.24 9.22 -0.99
N PHE A 138 8.96 7.92 -0.86
CA PHE A 138 7.62 7.37 -0.77
C PHE A 138 6.88 7.86 0.49
N ILE A 139 7.54 7.89 1.64
CA ILE A 139 6.93 8.32 2.91
C ILE A 139 6.66 9.83 2.98
N GLU A 140 7.35 10.62 2.15
CA GLU A 140 7.15 12.07 2.08
C GLU A 140 6.00 12.48 1.13
N ILE A 141 5.41 11.53 0.41
CA ILE A 141 4.25 11.81 -0.45
C ILE A 141 3.07 12.19 0.44
N PRO A 142 2.41 13.37 0.24
CA PRO A 142 1.41 13.89 1.17
C PRO A 142 0.29 12.90 1.52
N VAL A 143 -0.27 12.25 0.49
CA VAL A 143 -1.33 11.22 0.64
C VAL A 143 -0.88 10.05 1.52
N ILE A 144 0.38 9.66 1.39
CA ILE A 144 0.99 8.57 2.16
C ILE A 144 1.22 9.04 3.60
N LYS A 145 1.90 10.18 3.76
CA LYS A 145 2.24 10.79 5.05
C LYS A 145 1.03 11.03 5.95
N GLU A 146 -0.10 11.46 5.37
CA GLU A 146 -1.33 11.74 6.10
C GLU A 146 -2.10 10.49 6.53
N SER A 147 -1.97 9.39 5.78
CA SER A 147 -2.76 8.17 6.04
C SER A 147 -1.96 7.08 6.77
N ILE A 148 -0.67 7.31 7.03
CA ILE A 148 0.17 6.41 7.82
C ILE A 148 -0.17 6.54 9.31
N PRO A 149 -0.55 5.43 9.99
CA PRO A 149 -0.78 5.48 11.43
C PRO A 149 0.52 5.82 12.18
N PRO A 150 0.44 6.59 13.28
CA PRO A 150 1.61 6.90 14.10
C PRO A 150 2.30 5.63 14.56
N ARG A 151 3.64 5.60 14.51
CA ARG A 151 4.48 4.45 14.90
C ARG A 151 4.07 3.84 16.25
N GLN A 152 3.65 4.65 17.20
CA GLN A 152 3.23 4.22 18.54
C GLN A 152 1.99 3.30 18.54
N LYS A 153 1.06 3.48 17.59
CA LYS A 153 -0.14 2.65 17.47
C LYS A 153 0.14 1.26 16.89
N LEU A 154 1.34 1.05 16.35
CA LEU A 154 1.70 -0.16 15.64
C LEU A 154 2.54 -1.14 16.49
N VAL A 155 3.06 -0.70 17.65
CA VAL A 155 3.98 -1.47 18.51
C VAL A 155 3.22 -2.09 19.72
N HIS A 156 1.96 -2.49 19.53
CA HIS A 156 1.17 -3.17 20.56
C HIS A 156 1.12 -4.68 20.38
#